data_AF-A0A2N0NQZ1-F1
#
_entry.id   AF-A0A2N0NQZ1-F1
#
_cell.length_a   1.000
_cell.length_b   1.000
_cell.length_c   1.000
_cell.angle_alpha   90.00
_cell.angle_beta   90.00
_cell.angle_gamma   90.00
#
_symmetry.space_group_name_H-M   'P 1'
#
loop_
_entity.id
_entity.type
_entity.pdbx_description
1 polymer ?
#
loop_
_entity_poly.entity_id
_entity_poly.type
_entity_poly.pdbx_seq_one_letter_code
_entity_poly.pdbx_strand_id
1 'polypeptide(L)'
;MSSMWFEMCQKSHLCGKPCSLIDKRNCQKVCSKKIGHDDNEHLCQSKRHYCGKNCTLSSYTQKGDYQCLNKCIMSYEEEHDLHLCENTICPIQCPIPNCKERCQSDDHFHAFSDLQVNHFCGNEHQCRELCEDNGICQVVTKPKEQEEIYRGLVEETSITFTKGTI
;
A
#
# COMPACT_ATOMS: atom_id res chain seq x y z
N MET A 1 -44.66 44.83 -26.42
CA MET A 1 -43.60 45.35 -25.51
C MET A 1 -43.49 44.34 -24.39
N SER A 2 -42.55 43.39 -24.53
CA SER A 2 -41.36 43.27 -23.67
C SER A 2 -41.78 43.12 -22.19
N SER A 3 -41.57 42.02 -21.50
CA SER A 3 -40.46 41.08 -21.61
C SER A 3 -40.86 39.81 -20.85
N MET A 4 -40.76 38.65 -21.51
CA MET A 4 -40.28 37.42 -20.85
C MET A 4 -38.96 37.74 -20.10
N TRP A 5 -38.51 36.84 -19.22
CA TRP A 5 -37.29 36.94 -18.40
C TRP A 5 -37.53 37.80 -17.15
N PHE A 6 -37.76 37.23 -15.96
CA PHE A 6 -36.68 36.66 -15.13
C PHE A 6 -37.25 35.76 -14.00
N GLU A 7 -37.94 34.67 -14.34
CA GLU A 7 -37.97 33.52 -13.43
C GLU A 7 -36.76 32.64 -13.75
N MET A 8 -35.69 32.80 -12.97
CA MET A 8 -34.60 31.82 -12.68
C MET A 8 -33.31 32.57 -12.34
N CYS A 9 -33.09 32.94 -11.08
CA CYS A 9 -31.72 33.16 -10.60
C CYS A 9 -31.60 32.93 -9.08
N GLN A 10 -31.86 31.70 -8.64
CA GLN A 10 -31.48 31.24 -7.28
C GLN A 10 -30.09 30.57 -7.25
N LYS A 11 -29.31 30.66 -8.33
CA LYS A 11 -27.99 30.02 -8.42
C LYS A 11 -26.93 31.03 -8.86
N SER A 12 -26.10 31.38 -7.88
CA SER A 12 -24.79 32.04 -7.89
C SER A 12 -24.71 33.57 -8.10
N HIS A 13 -25.04 34.34 -7.04
CA HIS A 13 -24.44 35.66 -6.77
C HIS A 13 -22.97 35.55 -6.30
N LEU A 14 -22.21 34.60 -6.84
CA LEU A 14 -20.83 34.36 -6.44
C LEU A 14 -19.89 35.13 -7.37
N CYS A 15 -18.73 35.48 -6.84
CA CYS A 15 -17.72 36.26 -7.55
C CYS A 15 -17.29 35.61 -8.87
N GLY A 16 -17.12 34.28 -8.91
CA GLY A 16 -16.80 33.53 -10.12
C GLY A 16 -15.39 33.75 -10.69
N LYS A 17 -14.64 34.76 -10.22
CA LYS A 17 -13.22 34.97 -10.57
C LYS A 17 -12.35 33.78 -10.12
N PRO A 18 -11.19 33.55 -10.76
CA PRO A 18 -10.27 32.48 -10.36
C PRO A 18 -9.86 32.59 -8.89
N CYS A 19 -9.75 31.45 -8.20
CA CYS A 19 -9.21 31.41 -6.85
C CYS A 19 -7.72 31.77 -6.84
N SER A 20 -7.26 32.56 -5.88
CA SER A 20 -5.85 32.89 -5.65
C SER A 20 -4.98 31.65 -5.43
N LEU A 21 -5.57 30.54 -5.00
CA LEU A 21 -4.91 29.26 -4.74
C LEU A 21 -5.22 28.20 -5.81
N ILE A 22 -5.54 28.62 -7.04
CA ILE A 22 -5.96 27.74 -8.14
C ILE A 22 -4.99 26.58 -8.41
N ASP A 23 -3.69 26.80 -8.22
CA ASP A 23 -2.64 25.80 -8.46
C ASP A 23 -2.41 24.84 -7.28
N LYS A 24 -3.06 25.09 -6.14
CA LYS A 24 -2.96 24.20 -4.98
C LYS A 24 -3.96 23.04 -5.07
N ARG A 25 -3.59 21.89 -4.50
CA ARG A 25 -4.49 20.72 -4.44
C ARG A 25 -5.66 21.03 -3.50
N ASN A 26 -6.80 20.44 -3.80
CA ASN A 26 -8.09 20.69 -3.14
C ASN A 26 -8.73 22.06 -3.44
N CYS A 27 -8.20 22.83 -4.39
CA CYS A 27 -8.86 24.06 -4.83
C CYS A 27 -10.06 23.79 -5.74
N GLN A 28 -11.17 24.50 -5.52
CA GLN A 28 -12.36 24.46 -6.39
C GLN A 28 -12.28 25.41 -7.58
N LYS A 29 -11.11 26.00 -7.82
CA LYS A 29 -10.74 26.82 -8.98
C LYS A 29 -11.42 28.18 -9.07
N VAL A 30 -12.65 28.33 -8.59
CA VAL A 30 -13.43 29.57 -8.64
C VAL A 30 -13.70 30.13 -7.25
N CYS A 31 -13.77 31.46 -7.16
CA CYS A 31 -14.07 32.18 -5.94
C CYS A 31 -15.52 31.97 -5.51
N SER A 32 -15.72 31.60 -4.25
CA SER A 32 -17.03 31.40 -3.63
C SER A 32 -17.48 32.57 -2.76
N LYS A 33 -16.75 33.69 -2.78
CA LYS A 33 -17.18 34.94 -2.12
C LYS A 33 -18.37 35.56 -2.87
N LYS A 34 -19.10 36.46 -2.22
CA LYS A 34 -20.20 37.22 -2.85
C LYS A 34 -19.69 38.07 -4.01
N ILE A 35 -20.50 38.27 -5.03
CA ILE A 35 -20.20 39.19 -6.13
C ILE A 35 -19.99 40.62 -5.61
N GLY A 36 -19.00 41.32 -6.15
CA GLY A 36 -18.67 42.71 -5.74
C GLY A 36 -17.98 42.83 -4.38
N HIS A 37 -17.41 41.74 -3.85
CA HIS A 37 -16.51 41.86 -2.69
C HIS A 37 -15.29 42.71 -3.06
N ASP A 38 -14.86 43.56 -2.12
CA ASP A 38 -13.84 44.60 -2.33
C ASP A 38 -12.43 44.13 -1.95
N ASP A 39 -12.28 42.86 -1.60
CA ASP A 39 -10.96 42.29 -1.31
C ASP A 39 -10.30 41.80 -2.61
N ASN A 40 -8.98 42.02 -2.71
CA ASN A 40 -8.21 41.54 -3.85
C ASN A 40 -7.99 40.01 -3.81
N GLU A 41 -8.44 39.31 -2.75
CA GLU A 41 -8.13 37.92 -2.52
C GLU A 41 -9.31 37.00 -2.85
N HIS A 42 -9.24 36.36 -4.01
CA HIS A 42 -10.29 35.46 -4.46
C HIS A 42 -10.14 34.07 -3.81
N LEU A 43 -10.96 33.73 -2.83
CA LEU A 43 -10.92 32.40 -2.19
C LEU A 43 -12.12 31.52 -2.59
N CYS A 44 -11.85 30.23 -2.78
CA CYS A 44 -12.88 29.20 -2.92
C CYS A 44 -13.33 28.67 -1.55
N GLN A 45 -14.37 27.82 -1.51
CA GLN A 45 -14.95 27.32 -0.25
C GLN A 45 -14.14 26.17 0.38
N SER A 46 -13.02 25.77 -0.21
CA SER A 46 -12.16 24.73 0.36
C SER A 46 -11.50 25.22 1.65
N LYS A 47 -11.73 24.48 2.74
CA LYS A 47 -11.20 24.80 4.07
C LYS A 47 -9.68 24.65 4.18
N ARG A 48 -9.08 23.77 3.37
CA ARG A 48 -7.65 23.49 3.37
C ARG A 48 -7.18 23.23 1.96
N HIS A 49 -6.08 23.86 1.58
CA HIS A 49 -5.36 23.60 0.35
C HIS A 49 -4.05 22.90 0.68
N TYR A 50 -3.65 21.94 -0.16
CA TYR A 50 -2.42 21.19 0.07
C TYR A 50 -1.31 21.67 -0.85
N CYS A 51 -0.06 21.48 -0.43
CA CYS A 51 1.09 21.94 -1.21
C CYS A 51 1.15 21.32 -2.62
N GLY A 52 0.59 20.12 -2.79
CA GLY A 52 0.40 19.47 -4.10
C GLY A 52 1.64 18.78 -4.67
N LYS A 53 2.78 18.80 -3.97
CA LYS A 53 4.00 18.08 -4.36
C LYS A 53 3.83 16.56 -4.22
N ASN A 54 4.67 15.78 -4.90
CA ASN A 54 4.66 14.32 -4.79
C ASN A 54 5.05 13.87 -3.38
N CYS A 55 4.54 12.72 -2.95
CA CYS A 55 5.02 12.05 -1.74
C CYS A 55 6.53 11.79 -1.85
N THR A 56 7.27 12.03 -0.75
CA THR A 56 8.72 11.82 -0.72
C THR A 56 9.09 10.34 -0.69
N LEU A 57 8.14 9.45 -0.36
CA LEU A 57 8.44 8.04 -0.19
C LEU A 57 8.93 7.39 -1.47
N SER A 58 10.15 6.87 -1.41
CA SER A 58 10.76 5.99 -2.40
C SER A 58 11.53 4.87 -1.69
N SER A 59 11.68 3.73 -2.36
CA SER A 59 12.40 2.58 -1.79
C SER A 59 12.96 1.71 -2.91
N TYR A 60 14.15 1.14 -2.71
CA TYR A 60 14.73 0.16 -3.64
C TYR A 60 14.22 -1.22 -3.29
N THR A 61 13.62 -1.92 -4.25
CA THR A 61 13.10 -3.28 -4.04
C THR A 61 13.79 -4.25 -4.98
N GLN A 62 13.76 -5.55 -4.66
CA GLN A 62 14.25 -6.59 -5.55
C GLN A 62 13.49 -6.65 -6.89
N LYS A 63 12.28 -6.07 -6.94
CA LYS A 63 11.45 -5.95 -8.15
C LYS A 63 11.68 -4.62 -8.89
N GLY A 64 12.60 -3.77 -8.42
CA GLY A 64 12.91 -2.45 -8.96
C GLY A 64 12.60 -1.30 -8.01
N ASP A 65 12.83 -0.08 -8.46
CA ASP A 65 12.63 1.13 -7.68
C ASP A 65 11.13 1.41 -7.51
N TYR A 66 10.71 1.63 -6.26
CA TYR A 66 9.37 2.07 -5.93
C TYR A 66 9.37 3.57 -5.63
N GLN A 67 8.42 4.29 -6.22
CA GLN A 67 8.10 5.68 -5.88
C GLN A 67 6.61 5.82 -5.63
N CYS A 68 6.24 6.46 -4.53
CA CYS A 68 4.84 6.73 -4.22
C CYS A 68 4.30 7.83 -5.15
N LEU A 69 3.29 7.49 -5.96
CA LEU A 69 2.71 8.42 -6.94
C LEU A 69 1.66 9.38 -6.33
N ASN A 70 1.32 9.20 -5.06
CA ASN A 70 0.36 10.04 -4.37
C ASN A 70 0.94 11.43 -4.09
N LYS A 71 0.03 12.38 -3.84
CA LYS A 71 0.37 13.78 -3.55
C LYS A 71 0.34 14.05 -2.06
N CYS A 72 1.16 15.00 -1.64
CA CYS A 72 1.21 15.49 -0.27
C CYS A 72 -0.17 15.98 0.20
N ILE A 73 -0.48 15.73 1.47
CA ILE A 73 -1.67 16.21 2.18
C ILE A 73 -1.35 17.27 3.25
N MET A 74 -0.10 17.72 3.34
CA MET A 74 0.28 18.82 4.22
C MET A 74 -0.22 20.16 3.66
N SER A 75 -0.51 21.11 4.58
CA SER A 75 -1.01 22.42 4.19
C SER A 75 -0.02 23.13 3.26
N TYR A 76 -0.53 23.97 2.36
CA TYR A 76 0.36 24.81 1.54
C TYR A 76 1.04 25.92 2.36
N GLU A 77 0.48 26.27 3.51
CA GLU A 77 0.98 27.32 4.42
C GLU A 77 2.14 26.82 5.29
N GLU A 78 2.26 25.51 5.46
CA GLU A 78 3.30 24.89 6.27
C GLU A 78 4.54 24.64 5.40
N GLU A 79 5.69 25.17 5.80
CA GLU A 79 6.97 24.78 5.19
C GLU A 79 7.33 23.35 5.63
N HIS A 80 7.72 22.52 4.66
CA HIS A 80 8.11 21.13 4.90
C HIS A 80 8.95 20.57 3.75
N ASP A 81 9.99 19.82 4.11
CA ASP A 81 10.89 19.13 3.18
C ASP A 81 10.41 17.71 2.85
N LEU A 82 9.77 17.04 3.81
CA LEU A 82 9.18 15.72 3.63
C LEU A 82 7.70 15.85 3.27
N HIS A 83 7.32 15.27 2.14
CA HIS A 83 5.95 15.27 1.63
C HIS A 83 5.26 13.95 1.95
N LEU A 84 4.21 14.04 2.76
CA LEU A 84 3.47 12.87 3.27
C LEU A 84 2.12 12.77 2.55
N CYS A 85 1.80 11.60 2.01
CA CYS A 85 0.49 11.32 1.42
C CYS A 85 -0.48 10.67 2.43
N GLU A 86 -1.71 10.44 1.98
CA GLU A 86 -2.79 9.84 2.76
C GLU A 86 -2.65 8.33 2.99
N ASN A 87 -1.74 7.65 2.30
CA ASN A 87 -1.51 6.23 2.54
C ASN A 87 -0.87 6.05 3.91
N THR A 88 -1.53 5.25 4.75
CA THR A 88 -1.00 4.83 6.05
C THR A 88 -0.25 3.52 5.97
N ILE A 89 -0.53 2.72 4.95
CA ILE A 89 -0.10 1.34 4.81
C ILE A 89 0.95 1.19 3.70
N CYS A 90 1.96 0.33 3.90
CA CYS A 90 2.95 0.05 2.86
C CYS A 90 2.35 -0.76 1.70
N PRO A 91 2.34 -0.23 0.45
CA PRO A 91 1.77 -0.90 -0.71
C PRO A 91 2.78 -1.79 -1.46
N ILE A 92 4.05 -1.78 -1.05
CA ILE A 92 5.11 -2.53 -1.72
C ILE A 92 4.86 -4.03 -1.56
N GLN A 93 4.98 -4.77 -2.66
CA GLN A 93 4.81 -6.23 -2.64
C GLN A 93 5.99 -6.94 -1.99
N CYS A 94 5.69 -8.07 -1.34
CA CYS A 94 6.69 -9.00 -0.86
C CYS A 94 7.68 -9.35 -1.99
N PRO A 95 9.00 -9.30 -1.71
CA PRO A 95 10.01 -9.58 -2.72
C PRO A 95 10.11 -11.07 -3.07
N ILE A 96 9.53 -11.97 -2.27
CA ILE A 96 9.61 -13.43 -2.52
C ILE A 96 8.95 -13.80 -3.86
N PRO A 97 9.61 -14.59 -4.73
CA PRO A 97 9.06 -15.01 -6.01
C PRO A 97 7.69 -15.69 -5.88
N ASN A 98 6.74 -15.30 -6.72
CA ASN A 98 5.34 -15.76 -6.72
C ASN A 98 4.50 -15.35 -5.50
N CYS A 99 5.04 -14.59 -4.55
CA CYS A 99 4.23 -13.97 -3.50
C CYS A 99 3.54 -12.70 -4.04
N LYS A 100 2.23 -12.62 -3.84
CA LYS A 100 1.39 -11.47 -4.25
C LYS A 100 0.98 -10.59 -3.07
N GLU A 101 1.36 -10.98 -1.86
CA GLU A 101 1.06 -10.23 -0.65
C GLU A 101 1.88 -8.94 -0.59
N ARG A 102 1.33 -7.93 0.08
CA ARG A 102 2.04 -6.68 0.40
C ARG A 102 2.96 -6.86 1.61
N CYS A 103 3.85 -5.91 1.83
CA CYS A 103 4.64 -5.79 3.06
C CYS A 103 3.73 -5.82 4.29
N GLN A 104 4.15 -6.50 5.35
CA GLN A 104 3.42 -6.57 6.61
C GLN A 104 3.36 -5.21 7.34
N SER A 105 4.25 -4.27 7.01
CA SER A 105 4.26 -2.95 7.63
C SER A 105 2.93 -2.23 7.42
N ASP A 106 2.35 -1.80 8.54
CA ASP A 106 1.22 -0.87 8.59
C ASP A 106 1.68 0.59 8.72
N ASP A 107 2.99 0.83 8.55
CA ASP A 107 3.55 2.15 8.35
C ASP A 107 4.01 2.28 6.90
N HIS A 108 3.35 3.17 6.14
CA HIS A 108 3.72 3.53 4.78
C HIS A 108 5.14 4.10 4.69
N PHE A 109 5.58 4.79 5.74
CA PHE A 109 6.80 5.59 5.76
C PHE A 109 7.99 4.88 6.41
N HIS A 110 7.88 3.57 6.68
CA HIS A 110 8.93 2.78 7.31
C HIS A 110 10.23 2.69 6.47
N ALA A 111 10.20 3.09 5.20
CA ALA A 111 11.37 3.18 4.31
C ALA A 111 12.01 4.59 4.24
N PHE A 112 11.63 5.53 5.12
CA PHE A 112 12.23 6.87 5.11
C PHE A 112 13.62 6.93 5.72
N SER A 113 13.83 6.24 6.84
CA SER A 113 15.13 6.26 7.52
C SER A 113 16.17 5.42 6.78
N ASP A 114 15.72 4.35 6.14
CA ASP A 114 16.57 3.38 5.45
C ASP A 114 16.00 3.07 4.06
N LEU A 115 16.78 3.36 3.02
CA LEU A 115 16.37 3.09 1.64
C LEU A 115 16.29 1.59 1.32
N GLN A 116 16.96 0.76 2.12
CA GLN A 116 17.00 -0.70 2.00
C GLN A 116 16.31 -1.37 3.19
N VAL A 117 14.99 -1.20 3.29
CA VAL A 117 14.17 -1.96 4.24
C VAL A 117 13.58 -3.21 3.59
N ASN A 118 13.42 -4.26 4.41
CA ASN A 118 12.81 -5.50 3.97
C ASN A 118 11.28 -5.37 3.91
N HIS A 119 10.70 -5.67 2.75
CA HIS A 119 9.27 -5.57 2.49
C HIS A 119 8.54 -6.92 2.58
N PHE A 120 8.94 -7.81 3.49
CA PHE A 120 8.32 -9.14 3.63
C PHE A 120 6.87 -9.06 4.12
N CYS A 121 6.03 -10.00 3.68
CA CYS A 121 4.61 -10.07 4.09
C CYS A 121 4.37 -10.79 5.42
N GLY A 122 5.41 -11.34 6.06
CA GLY A 122 5.31 -12.04 7.34
C GLY A 122 4.88 -13.51 7.25
N ASN A 123 4.38 -13.96 6.10
CA ASN A 123 4.01 -15.37 5.90
C ASN A 123 5.23 -16.27 5.70
N GLU A 124 5.11 -17.54 6.07
CA GLU A 124 6.10 -18.57 5.75
C GLU A 124 6.14 -18.85 4.24
N HIS A 125 7.34 -19.03 3.70
CA HIS A 125 7.55 -19.39 2.29
C HIS A 125 8.48 -20.60 2.22
N GLN A 126 8.21 -21.53 1.30
CA GLN A 126 9.15 -22.62 1.03
C GLN A 126 10.39 -22.08 0.32
N CYS A 127 11.57 -22.35 0.88
CA CYS A 127 12.82 -22.11 0.18
C CYS A 127 12.89 -23.04 -1.04
N ARG A 128 13.06 -22.46 -2.24
CA ARG A 128 13.21 -23.21 -3.50
C ARG A 128 14.65 -23.28 -3.99
N GLU A 129 15.56 -22.60 -3.29
CA GLU A 129 16.99 -22.61 -3.59
C GLU A 129 17.64 -23.87 -3.05
N LEU A 130 18.70 -24.31 -3.71
CA LEU A 130 19.60 -25.34 -3.16
C LEU A 130 20.36 -24.71 -2.00
N CYS A 131 20.07 -25.13 -0.77
CA CYS A 131 20.81 -24.63 0.39
C CYS A 131 22.30 -24.94 0.23
N GLU A 132 23.16 -23.94 0.44
CA GLU A 132 24.62 -24.11 0.43
C GLU A 132 25.09 -25.01 1.60
N ASP A 133 24.29 -25.09 2.68
CA ASP A 133 24.55 -25.92 3.85
C ASP A 133 23.71 -27.20 3.91
N ASN A 134 24.36 -28.29 4.32
CA ASN A 134 23.70 -29.56 4.63
C ASN A 134 22.84 -29.41 5.90
N GLY A 135 21.52 -29.59 5.78
CA GLY A 135 20.62 -29.85 6.91
C GLY A 135 19.60 -28.78 7.26
N ILE A 136 19.50 -27.66 6.53
CA ILE A 136 18.57 -26.56 6.90
C ILE A 136 17.24 -26.62 6.11
N CYS A 137 17.20 -27.23 4.92
CA CYS A 137 15.97 -27.31 4.13
C CYS A 137 15.16 -28.59 4.38
N GLN A 138 13.83 -28.39 4.47
CA GLN A 138 12.73 -29.33 4.68
C GLN A 138 13.01 -30.80 4.33
N VAL A 139 13.12 -31.65 5.37
CA VAL A 139 13.14 -33.11 5.20
C VAL A 139 11.72 -33.55 4.84
N VAL A 140 11.46 -33.81 3.56
CA VAL A 140 10.25 -34.52 3.15
C VAL A 140 10.43 -35.98 3.56
N THR A 141 10.04 -36.31 4.79
CA THR A 141 9.97 -37.69 5.26
C THR A 141 8.79 -38.37 4.57
N LYS A 142 9.02 -38.96 3.39
CA LYS A 142 8.11 -40.00 2.91
C LYS A 142 8.33 -41.21 3.84
N PRO A 143 7.31 -41.69 4.57
CA PRO A 143 7.46 -42.91 5.36
C PRO A 143 7.92 -44.03 4.42
N LYS A 144 9.11 -44.58 4.68
CA LYS A 144 9.54 -45.81 4.03
C LYS A 144 8.72 -46.93 4.65
N GLU A 145 7.91 -47.58 3.83
CA GLU A 145 7.32 -48.86 4.18
C GLU A 145 8.46 -49.86 4.40
N GLN A 146 8.63 -50.29 5.65
CA GLN A 146 9.61 -51.31 6.01
C GLN A 146 8.83 -52.55 6.42
N GLU A 147 8.86 -53.56 5.55
CA GLU A 147 8.29 -54.87 5.86
C GLU A 147 9.31 -55.66 6.70
N GLU A 148 9.03 -55.81 7.99
CA GLU A 148 9.76 -56.76 8.84
C GLU A 148 8.97 -58.06 8.97
N ILE A 149 9.46 -59.12 8.35
CA ILE A 149 8.90 -60.46 8.48
C ILE A 149 9.51 -61.11 9.73
N TYR A 150 8.78 -61.08 10.84
CA TYR A 150 9.16 -61.84 12.04
C TYR A 150 8.65 -63.28 11.95
N ARG A 151 9.55 -64.27 11.97
CA ARG A 151 9.18 -65.69 12.09
C ARG A 151 9.26 -66.10 13.57
N GLY A 152 8.11 -66.12 14.23
CA GLY A 152 7.97 -66.70 15.57
C GLY A 152 8.00 -68.23 15.52
N LEU A 153 8.66 -68.85 16.51
CA LEU A 153 8.60 -70.29 16.77
C LEU A 153 7.37 -70.59 17.63
N VAL A 154 6.18 -70.54 17.03
CA VAL A 154 4.98 -71.24 17.52
C VAL A 154 4.27 -71.79 16.29
N GLU A 155 3.88 -73.06 16.35
CA GLU A 155 3.38 -73.83 15.21
C GLU A 155 2.31 -73.07 14.38
N GLU A 156 2.63 -72.88 13.10
CA GLU A 156 1.76 -72.53 11.98
C GLU A 156 0.81 -71.31 12.11
N THR A 157 1.30 -70.14 12.53
CA THR A 157 0.66 -68.89 12.09
C THR A 157 1.69 -67.80 11.78
N SER A 158 1.55 -67.17 10.61
CA SER A 158 2.30 -65.95 10.23
C SER A 158 1.35 -64.76 10.28
N ILE A 159 1.73 -63.70 10.98
CA ILE A 159 0.92 -62.49 11.13
C ILE A 159 1.74 -61.30 10.63
N THR A 160 1.24 -60.64 9.59
CA THR A 160 1.85 -59.43 9.01
C THR A 160 1.21 -58.19 9.64
N PHE A 161 2.02 -57.32 10.23
CA PHE A 161 1.58 -56.02 10.74
C PHE A 161 2.34 -54.90 10.05
N THR A 162 1.63 -53.87 9.60
CA THR A 162 2.20 -52.65 9.04
C THR A 162 2.36 -51.63 10.15
N LYS A 163 3.60 -51.40 10.62
CA LYS A 163 3.88 -50.39 11.65
C LYS A 163 4.16 -49.05 10.99
N GLY A 164 3.17 -48.16 10.99
CA GLY A 164 3.37 -46.76 10.63
C GLY A 164 4.13 -46.04 11.76
N THR A 165 5.26 -45.42 11.44
CA THR A 165 6.00 -44.57 12.39
C THR A 165 5.99 -43.14 11.86
N ILE A 166 5.59 -42.19 12.73
CA ILE A 166 5.51 -40.75 12.44
C ILE A 166 6.90 -40.13 12.57
#